data_AF-A0A9D2X4D5-F1
#
_entry.id   AF-A0A9D2X4D5-F1
#
_cell.length_a   1.000
_cell.length_b   1.000
_cell.length_c   1.000
_cell.angle_alpha   90.00
_cell.angle_beta   90.00
_cell.angle_gamma   90.00
#
_symmetry.space_group_name_H-M   'P 1'
#
loop_
_entity.id
_entity.type
_entity.pdbx_description
1 polymer ?
#
loop_
_entity_poly.entity_id
_entity_poly.type
_entity_poly.pdbx_seq_one_letter_code
_entity_poly.pdbx_strand_id
1 'polypeptide(L)'
;MRETILNIGFDDTDSPKGMCTTYLAYKIVDLLKDEKVEFLDFPRLVRFNPNIPWKTRGNGAVGIKIKTNNPKIIKQKIFKILKRYSDTKNGANPGLVFYEGEVIPESFSKFSKMALWKLIKRGSAKKLLQKHNIDFYYQGNGQGLIGALGAIGYSFDDHTMELLSYRQKSKFGTKRSLSESSVKEMQEKTFPFTFNSYDNKKNHVMIAPRGPDPVFYGIRGEDPDTLIDASKMIKSNEKPQGYMLFKSNQGTGAHLDNELDVNDLRPYDSGTITGIISRNPVMNLGGHVMFSLKSNNKEITCAIYKPTGITNHGMNLIIGDLIKVGGGIRKASKNYSRVLNVEFLEIIELKRLEKKSNPRCNDCNKQMKSKGKSQGFECIRCGKKEKNKVIIEIPRKLEKKKYLPILSAHRHLTRPAQRQRIQNKKSQFKDSRPWFFVFNN
;
A
#
# COMPACT_ATOMS: atom_id res chain seq x y z
N MET A 1 8.87 14.10 -40.44
CA MET A 1 9.10 14.53 -39.04
C MET A 1 9.57 13.32 -38.26
N ARG A 2 10.63 13.44 -37.45
CA ARG A 2 11.15 12.33 -36.65
C ARG A 2 10.14 12.00 -35.54
N GLU A 3 9.77 10.74 -35.41
CA GLU A 3 8.94 10.27 -34.29
C GLU A 3 9.77 10.29 -33.00
N THR A 4 9.17 10.83 -31.93
CA THR A 4 9.82 10.96 -30.62
C THR A 4 8.99 10.26 -29.56
N ILE A 5 9.68 9.57 -28.65
CA ILE A 5 9.05 9.00 -27.44
C ILE A 5 8.92 10.10 -26.40
N LEU A 6 7.69 10.36 -25.97
CA LEU A 6 7.35 11.34 -24.94
C LEU A 6 6.83 10.62 -23.69
N ASN A 7 7.53 10.82 -22.58
CA ASN A 7 7.12 10.36 -21.25
C ASN A 7 6.51 11.55 -20.50
N ILE A 8 5.28 11.38 -20.03
CA ILE A 8 4.47 12.42 -19.41
C ILE A 8 4.21 11.97 -17.98
N GLY A 9 4.62 12.77 -17.00
CA GLY A 9 4.36 12.51 -15.59
C GLY A 9 3.56 13.64 -14.97
N PHE A 10 2.57 13.33 -14.14
CA PHE A 10 1.82 14.35 -13.41
C PHE A 10 1.27 13.83 -12.08
N ASP A 11 1.10 14.74 -11.12
CA ASP A 11 0.62 14.46 -9.77
C ASP A 11 0.03 15.71 -9.10
N ASP A 12 -0.64 15.51 -7.96
CA ASP A 12 -1.15 16.56 -7.05
C ASP A 12 -2.14 17.51 -7.75
N THR A 13 -3.01 16.92 -8.57
CA THR A 13 -4.03 17.66 -9.35
C THR A 13 -5.40 17.66 -8.69
N ASP A 14 -5.59 16.84 -7.65
CA ASP A 14 -6.84 16.67 -6.92
C ASP A 14 -6.77 17.25 -5.50
N SER A 15 -7.95 17.43 -4.91
CA SER A 15 -8.09 17.91 -3.53
C SER A 15 -9.09 17.03 -2.77
N PRO A 16 -9.18 17.17 -1.44
CA PRO A 16 -10.25 16.52 -0.66
C PRO A 16 -11.68 16.90 -1.12
N LYS A 17 -11.85 17.99 -1.86
CA LYS A 17 -13.14 18.50 -2.33
C LYS A 17 -13.54 18.00 -3.73
N GLY A 18 -12.63 17.42 -4.50
CA GLY A 18 -12.97 16.92 -5.83
C GLY A 18 -11.78 16.66 -6.73
N MET A 19 -12.11 16.25 -7.97
CA MET A 19 -11.18 15.77 -8.99
C MET A 19 -10.40 14.52 -8.57
N CYS A 20 -9.57 14.02 -9.48
CA CYS A 20 -8.67 12.90 -9.23
C CYS A 20 -7.57 12.90 -10.29
N THR A 21 -6.33 12.68 -9.89
CA THR A 21 -5.19 12.57 -10.81
C THR A 21 -5.40 11.50 -11.89
N THR A 22 -6.07 10.38 -11.57
CA THR A 22 -6.39 9.35 -12.59
C THR A 22 -7.53 9.78 -13.53
N TYR A 23 -8.47 10.62 -13.10
CA TYR A 23 -9.49 11.18 -13.99
C TYR A 23 -8.90 12.20 -14.97
N LEU A 24 -7.91 12.99 -14.54
CA LEU A 24 -7.12 13.80 -15.46
C LEU A 24 -6.43 12.92 -16.51
N ALA A 25 -5.83 11.79 -16.10
CA ALA A 25 -5.23 10.83 -17.03
C ALA A 25 -6.25 10.31 -18.05
N TYR A 26 -7.44 9.92 -17.57
CA TYR A 26 -8.54 9.50 -18.44
C TYR A 26 -8.87 10.56 -19.48
N LYS A 27 -8.93 11.84 -19.09
CA LYS A 27 -9.19 12.95 -20.01
C LYS A 27 -8.04 13.29 -20.96
N ILE A 28 -6.80 13.07 -20.53
CA ILE A 28 -5.63 13.19 -21.41
C ILE A 28 -5.68 12.08 -22.47
N VAL A 29 -5.93 10.82 -22.07
CA VAL A 29 -6.01 9.68 -23.00
C VAL A 29 -7.14 9.86 -24.00
N ASP A 30 -8.32 10.27 -23.53
CA ASP A 30 -9.49 10.64 -24.35
C ASP A 30 -9.10 11.61 -25.47
N LEU A 31 -8.44 12.73 -25.12
CA LEU A 31 -7.93 13.69 -26.10
C LEU A 31 -6.87 13.09 -27.03
N LEU A 32 -5.95 12.28 -26.50
CA LEU A 32 -4.82 11.76 -27.28
C LEU A 32 -5.25 10.70 -28.29
N LYS A 33 -6.37 10.00 -28.08
CA LYS A 33 -6.91 9.05 -29.06
C LYS A 33 -7.26 9.72 -30.40
N ASP A 34 -7.54 11.02 -30.39
CA ASP A 34 -7.78 11.82 -31.61
C ASP A 34 -6.48 12.32 -32.27
N GLU A 35 -5.30 12.16 -31.64
CA GLU A 35 -4.06 12.85 -32.03
C GLU A 35 -3.06 12.04 -32.85
N LYS A 36 -3.44 10.92 -33.49
CA LYS A 36 -2.52 10.03 -34.23
C LYS A 36 -1.22 9.71 -33.46
N VAL A 37 -1.33 9.52 -32.14
CA VAL A 37 -0.22 9.08 -31.29
C VAL A 37 -0.29 7.58 -31.08
N GLU A 38 0.87 6.95 -30.87
CA GLU A 38 0.96 5.55 -30.47
C GLU A 38 1.21 5.47 -28.96
N PHE A 39 0.36 4.76 -28.23
CA PHE A 39 0.61 4.43 -26.82
C PHE A 39 1.60 3.28 -26.73
N LEU A 40 2.62 3.40 -25.87
CA LEU A 40 3.69 2.40 -25.76
C LEU A 40 3.53 1.45 -24.55
N ASP A 41 2.63 1.78 -23.63
CA ASP A 41 2.27 0.96 -22.46
C ASP A 41 0.91 1.44 -21.92
N PHE A 42 0.31 0.71 -20.99
CA PHE A 42 -0.82 1.22 -20.22
C PHE A 42 -0.40 2.48 -19.45
N PRO A 43 -1.31 3.45 -19.21
CA PRO A 43 -1.07 4.49 -18.23
C PRO A 43 -0.63 3.89 -16.90
N ARG A 44 0.39 4.49 -16.29
CA ARG A 44 1.03 4.01 -15.07
C ARG A 44 0.41 4.71 -13.88
N LEU A 45 -0.10 3.98 -12.91
CA LEU A 45 -0.53 4.52 -11.61
C LEU A 45 0.45 4.08 -10.53
N VAL A 46 1.35 4.98 -10.16
CA VAL A 46 2.44 4.70 -9.20
C VAL A 46 2.09 5.30 -7.85
N ARG A 47 1.97 4.44 -6.83
CA ARG A 47 1.76 4.81 -5.44
C ARG A 47 3.12 4.99 -4.77
N PHE A 48 3.37 6.15 -4.19
CA PHE A 48 4.58 6.46 -3.43
C PHE A 48 4.39 6.22 -1.94
N ASN A 49 5.41 6.59 -1.15
CA ASN A 49 5.45 6.37 0.30
C ASN A 49 4.11 6.72 0.97
N PRO A 50 3.38 5.74 1.52
CA PRO A 50 2.05 5.99 2.01
C PRO A 50 2.07 6.71 3.37
N ASN A 51 3.24 6.91 3.99
CA ASN A 51 3.42 7.54 5.30
C ASN A 51 3.65 9.06 5.24
N ILE A 52 3.66 9.66 4.04
CA ILE A 52 3.71 11.12 3.86
C ILE A 52 2.43 11.77 4.43
N PRO A 53 2.52 12.84 5.25
CA PRO A 53 1.36 13.39 5.95
C PRO A 53 0.51 14.34 5.09
N TRP A 54 1.08 15.01 4.10
CA TRP A 54 0.39 15.94 3.18
C TRP A 54 -0.06 15.29 1.88
N LYS A 55 -0.13 13.95 1.83
CA LYS A 55 -0.61 13.23 0.66
C LYS A 55 -2.11 13.47 0.43
N THR A 56 -2.52 13.48 -0.82
CA THR A 56 -3.91 13.16 -1.19
C THR A 56 -4.16 11.65 -1.02
N ARG A 57 -5.39 11.20 -1.23
CA ARG A 57 -5.78 9.80 -0.95
C ARG A 57 -4.89 8.82 -1.74
N GLY A 58 -4.08 8.08 -1.01
CA GLY A 58 -3.22 7.03 -1.55
C GLY A 58 -1.91 7.50 -2.21
N ASN A 59 -1.53 8.78 -2.16
CA ASN A 59 -0.22 9.28 -2.63
C ASN A 59 0.20 8.73 -4.02
N GLY A 60 -0.67 8.87 -5.02
CA GLY A 60 -0.49 8.25 -6.33
C GLY A 60 -0.30 9.27 -7.44
N ALA A 61 0.74 9.08 -8.26
CA ALA A 61 1.01 9.86 -9.45
C ALA A 61 0.77 9.03 -10.72
N VAL A 62 0.64 9.72 -11.86
CA VAL A 62 0.40 9.07 -13.14
C VAL A 62 1.53 9.33 -14.14
N GLY A 63 1.90 8.28 -14.88
CA GLY A 63 2.81 8.33 -16.02
C GLY A 63 2.14 7.85 -17.31
N ILE A 64 2.40 8.49 -18.44
CA ILE A 64 1.95 8.06 -19.77
C ILE A 64 3.16 8.07 -20.71
N LYS A 65 3.32 7.00 -21.50
CA LYS A 65 4.40 6.88 -22.49
C LYS A 65 3.80 6.74 -23.88
N ILE A 66 4.10 7.69 -24.76
CA ILE A 66 3.60 7.71 -26.14
C ILE A 66 4.74 7.91 -27.13
N LYS A 67 4.48 7.61 -28.39
CA LYS A 67 5.27 8.00 -29.55
C LYS A 67 4.46 8.97 -30.40
N THR A 68 5.08 10.07 -30.81
CA THR A 68 4.40 11.13 -31.59
C THR A 68 5.38 11.85 -32.51
N ASN A 69 4.88 12.36 -33.63
CA ASN A 69 5.60 13.25 -34.53
C ASN A 69 5.46 14.75 -34.15
N ASN A 70 4.57 15.09 -33.22
CA ASN A 70 4.21 16.48 -32.88
C ASN A 70 4.29 16.76 -31.37
N PRO A 71 5.42 16.50 -30.69
CA PRO A 71 5.52 16.59 -29.23
C PRO A 71 5.12 17.98 -28.69
N LYS A 72 5.44 19.06 -29.41
CA LYS A 72 5.09 20.44 -29.01
C LYS A 72 3.58 20.66 -28.90
N ILE A 73 2.81 20.18 -29.88
CA ILE A 73 1.34 20.31 -29.89
C ILE A 73 0.74 19.47 -28.76
N ILE A 74 1.22 18.24 -28.60
CA ILE A 74 0.78 17.34 -27.53
C ILE A 74 1.01 17.94 -26.15
N LYS A 75 2.22 18.47 -25.89
CA LYS A 75 2.56 19.17 -24.63
C LYS A 75 1.59 20.31 -24.34
N GLN A 76 1.27 21.14 -25.34
CA GLN A 76 0.33 22.26 -25.20
C GLN A 76 -1.10 21.79 -24.89
N LYS A 77 -1.59 20.75 -25.57
CA LYS A 77 -2.94 20.20 -25.32
C LYS A 77 -3.04 19.61 -23.91
N ILE A 78 -2.05 18.85 -23.49
CA ILE A 78 -1.97 18.28 -22.12
C ILE A 78 -1.95 19.40 -21.07
N PHE A 79 -1.15 20.45 -21.29
CA PHE A 79 -1.09 21.59 -20.40
C PHE A 79 -2.44 22.30 -20.24
N LYS A 80 -3.21 22.45 -21.34
CA LYS A 80 -4.57 23.01 -21.29
C LYS A 80 -5.52 22.12 -20.48
N ILE A 81 -5.46 20.80 -20.65
CA ILE A 81 -6.26 19.86 -19.85
C ILE A 81 -5.87 19.92 -18.37
N LEU A 82 -4.57 19.93 -18.05
CA LEU A 82 -4.07 20.04 -16.68
C LEU A 82 -4.69 21.26 -15.98
N LYS A 83 -4.62 22.44 -16.61
CA LYS A 83 -5.19 23.67 -16.06
C LYS A 83 -6.70 23.59 -15.85
N ARG A 84 -7.42 22.89 -16.74
CA ARG A 84 -8.88 22.76 -16.68
C ARG A 84 -9.34 21.82 -15.56
N TYR A 85 -8.61 20.75 -15.30
CA TYR A 85 -9.03 19.67 -14.41
C TYR A 85 -8.27 19.62 -13.06
N SER A 86 -7.25 20.47 -12.87
CA SER A 86 -6.57 20.59 -11.58
C SER A 86 -7.39 21.44 -10.60
N ASP A 87 -7.61 20.92 -9.39
CA ASP A 87 -8.40 21.58 -8.36
C ASP A 87 -7.58 22.58 -7.53
N THR A 88 -6.87 23.49 -8.22
CA THR A 88 -5.90 24.41 -7.59
C THR A 88 -6.55 25.38 -6.62
N LYS A 89 -7.85 25.70 -6.83
CA LYS A 89 -8.63 26.57 -5.93
C LYS A 89 -8.86 25.93 -4.56
N ASN A 90 -8.77 24.60 -4.46
CA ASN A 90 -8.99 23.85 -3.22
C ASN A 90 -7.70 23.22 -2.66
N GLY A 91 -6.53 23.69 -3.11
CA GLY A 91 -5.24 23.36 -2.50
C GLY A 91 -4.38 22.36 -3.26
N ALA A 92 -4.78 21.92 -4.46
CA ALA A 92 -3.94 21.08 -5.32
C ALA A 92 -2.66 21.82 -5.76
N ASN A 93 -1.52 21.14 -5.78
CA ASN A 93 -0.22 21.69 -6.21
C ASN A 93 0.30 20.93 -7.45
N PRO A 94 -0.39 21.05 -8.61
CA PRO A 94 -0.16 20.20 -9.75
C PRO A 94 1.28 20.31 -10.24
N GLY A 95 1.89 19.17 -10.52
CA GLY A 95 3.16 19.06 -11.22
C GLY A 95 2.97 18.32 -12.53
N LEU A 96 3.69 18.75 -13.56
CA LEU A 96 3.69 18.14 -14.88
C LEU A 96 5.12 18.13 -15.41
N VAL A 97 5.59 16.97 -15.88
CA VAL A 97 6.93 16.76 -16.41
C VAL A 97 6.82 16.09 -17.76
N PHE A 98 7.59 16.56 -18.73
CA PHE A 98 7.72 15.97 -20.05
C PHE A 98 9.17 15.58 -20.32
N TYR A 99 9.42 14.28 -20.48
CA TYR A 99 10.73 13.77 -20.84
C TYR A 99 10.68 13.15 -22.25
N GLU A 100 11.38 13.77 -23.19
CA GLU A 100 11.58 13.25 -24.54
C GLU A 100 12.78 12.31 -24.56
N GLY A 101 12.54 11.01 -24.75
CA GLY A 101 13.59 10.01 -24.74
C GLY A 101 13.08 8.61 -24.43
N GLU A 102 13.71 7.61 -25.03
CA GLU A 102 13.38 6.21 -24.77
C GLU A 102 13.94 5.73 -23.43
N VAL A 103 15.20 6.04 -23.19
CA VAL A 103 15.96 5.63 -22.01
C VAL A 103 15.74 6.64 -20.89
N ILE A 104 15.21 6.17 -19.78
CA ILE A 104 15.01 7.00 -18.59
C ILE A 104 16.35 7.18 -17.87
N PRO A 105 16.75 8.41 -17.49
CA PRO A 105 18.00 8.63 -16.77
C PRO A 105 18.02 7.89 -15.43
N GLU A 106 19.16 7.28 -15.09
CA GLU A 106 19.32 6.53 -13.84
C GLU A 106 19.01 7.39 -12.60
N SER A 107 19.28 8.70 -12.68
CA SER A 107 18.95 9.68 -11.65
C SER A 107 17.44 9.74 -11.35
N PHE A 108 16.58 9.55 -12.36
CA PHE A 108 15.13 9.55 -12.19
C PHE A 108 14.65 8.26 -11.53
N SER A 109 15.24 7.13 -11.92
CA SER A 109 14.95 5.84 -11.28
C SER A 109 15.40 5.79 -9.82
N LYS A 110 16.59 6.33 -9.50
CA LYS A 110 17.05 6.51 -8.11
C LYS A 110 16.10 7.42 -7.33
N PHE A 111 15.68 8.55 -7.91
CA PHE A 111 14.72 9.47 -7.29
C PHE A 111 13.39 8.78 -6.99
N SER A 112 12.84 8.04 -7.96
CA SER A 112 11.58 7.30 -7.83
C SER A 112 11.66 6.23 -6.74
N LYS A 113 12.74 5.42 -6.74
CA LYS A 113 12.99 4.42 -5.69
C LYS A 113 13.04 5.05 -4.29
N MET A 114 13.69 6.20 -4.14
CA MET A 114 13.70 6.92 -2.86
C MET A 114 12.30 7.42 -2.48
N ALA A 115 11.50 7.92 -3.43
CA ALA A 115 10.15 8.44 -3.15
C ALA A 115 9.15 7.35 -2.70
N LEU A 116 9.43 6.07 -2.97
CA LEU A 116 8.60 4.94 -2.49
C LEU A 116 8.63 4.79 -0.97
N TRP A 117 9.72 5.19 -0.32
CA TRP A 117 9.92 4.88 1.09
C TRP A 117 10.50 6.01 1.92
N LYS A 118 11.02 7.10 1.32
CA LYS A 118 11.51 8.28 2.03
C LYS A 118 10.59 9.48 1.91
N LEU A 119 10.76 10.41 2.84
CA LEU A 119 10.32 11.79 2.65
C LEU A 119 11.29 12.57 1.75
N ILE A 120 10.84 12.95 0.55
CA ILE A 120 11.62 13.76 -0.39
C ILE A 120 11.39 15.26 -0.18
N LYS A 121 12.47 16.05 -0.17
CA LYS A 121 12.41 17.52 -0.13
C LYS A 121 11.86 18.06 -1.46
N ARG A 122 10.90 19.00 -1.40
CA ARG A 122 10.25 19.61 -2.58
C ARG A 122 11.23 20.13 -3.64
N GLY A 123 12.28 20.84 -3.22
CA GLY A 123 13.28 21.39 -4.15
C GLY A 123 14.12 20.35 -4.89
N SER A 124 14.17 19.10 -4.43
CA SER A 124 15.00 18.06 -5.06
C SER A 124 14.53 17.71 -6.46
N ALA A 125 13.21 17.64 -6.69
CA ALA A 125 12.65 17.35 -8.02
C ALA A 125 13.01 18.46 -9.01
N LYS A 126 12.77 19.72 -8.63
CA LYS A 126 13.09 20.89 -9.47
C LYS A 126 14.57 20.95 -9.84
N LYS A 127 15.47 20.77 -8.87
CA LYS A 127 16.93 20.75 -9.11
C LYS A 127 17.31 19.66 -10.11
N LEU A 128 16.72 18.47 -10.00
CA LEU A 128 17.02 17.37 -10.90
C LEU A 128 16.51 17.63 -12.32
N LEU A 129 15.29 18.16 -12.45
CA LEU A 129 14.70 18.52 -13.75
C LEU A 129 15.51 19.62 -14.46
N GLN A 130 15.93 20.66 -13.73
CA GLN A 130 16.77 21.73 -14.26
C GLN A 130 18.15 21.23 -14.70
N LYS A 131 18.78 20.33 -13.93
CA LYS A 131 20.07 19.73 -14.29
C LYS A 131 20.01 19.00 -15.64
N HIS A 132 18.88 18.40 -15.97
CA HIS A 132 18.69 17.64 -17.21
C HIS A 132 18.00 18.45 -18.32
N ASN A 133 17.78 19.77 -18.16
CA ASN A 133 17.07 20.63 -19.11
C ASN A 133 15.69 20.06 -19.53
N ILE A 134 14.94 19.55 -18.57
CA ILE A 134 13.64 18.93 -18.81
C ILE A 134 12.53 19.98 -18.82
N ASP A 135 11.55 19.80 -19.71
CA ASP A 135 10.34 20.60 -19.73
C ASP A 135 9.42 20.20 -18.56
N PHE A 136 9.14 21.14 -17.67
CA PHE A 136 8.21 20.92 -16.57
C PHE A 136 7.38 22.16 -16.26
N TYR A 137 6.24 21.93 -15.63
CA TYR A 137 5.35 22.94 -15.09
C TYR A 137 4.93 22.56 -13.68
N TYR A 138 4.77 23.55 -12.82
CA TYR A 138 4.14 23.36 -11.52
C TYR A 138 3.37 24.59 -11.08
N GLN A 139 2.38 24.39 -10.23
CA GLN A 139 1.69 25.46 -9.51
C GLN A 139 1.76 25.24 -8.00
N GLY A 140 1.77 26.32 -7.23
CA GLY A 140 1.89 26.28 -5.78
C GLY A 140 3.30 25.92 -5.32
N ASN A 141 3.42 25.01 -4.36
CA ASN A 141 4.68 24.73 -3.67
C ASN A 141 5.62 23.73 -4.38
N GLY A 142 5.24 23.27 -5.59
CA GLY A 142 6.04 22.35 -6.41
C GLY A 142 6.04 20.89 -5.95
N GLN A 143 5.16 20.51 -5.02
CA GLN A 143 5.06 19.14 -4.51
C GLN A 143 4.69 18.11 -5.58
N GLY A 144 3.77 18.43 -6.50
CA GLY A 144 3.39 17.53 -7.59
C GLY A 144 4.55 17.17 -8.52
N LEU A 145 5.65 17.94 -8.55
CA LEU A 145 6.84 17.57 -9.32
C LEU A 145 7.51 16.30 -8.78
N ILE A 146 7.40 16.02 -7.48
CA ILE A 146 7.96 14.79 -6.89
C ILE A 146 7.26 13.58 -7.50
N GLY A 147 5.93 13.56 -7.48
CA GLY A 147 5.17 12.44 -8.04
C GLY A 147 5.28 12.35 -9.56
N ALA A 148 5.21 13.48 -10.26
CA ALA A 148 5.37 13.53 -11.72
C ALA A 148 6.71 12.94 -12.18
N LEU A 149 7.82 13.40 -11.59
CA LEU A 149 9.15 12.88 -11.88
C LEU A 149 9.30 11.42 -11.44
N GLY A 150 8.76 11.08 -10.26
CA GLY A 150 8.76 9.74 -9.74
C GLY A 150 8.05 8.76 -10.68
N ALA A 151 6.91 9.13 -11.25
CA ALA A 151 6.11 8.28 -12.14
C ALA A 151 6.82 7.99 -13.46
N ILE A 152 7.55 8.97 -14.01
CA ILE A 152 8.44 8.77 -15.17
C ILE A 152 9.60 7.85 -14.80
N GLY A 153 10.23 8.08 -13.64
CA GLY A 153 11.38 7.33 -13.16
C GLY A 153 11.09 5.90 -12.69
N TYR A 154 9.82 5.57 -12.43
CA TYR A 154 9.45 4.30 -11.82
C TYR A 154 9.63 3.13 -12.79
N SER A 155 10.38 2.11 -12.35
CA SER A 155 10.53 0.83 -13.03
C SER A 155 9.73 -0.24 -12.28
N PHE A 156 8.92 -1.01 -13.00
CA PHE A 156 8.12 -2.08 -12.42
C PHE A 156 8.94 -3.37 -12.34
N ASP A 157 9.44 -3.70 -11.14
CA ASP A 157 10.02 -5.02 -10.84
C ASP A 157 8.92 -6.07 -10.55
N ASP A 158 7.77 -5.60 -10.09
CA ASP A 158 6.48 -6.30 -10.01
C ASP A 158 5.38 -5.31 -10.40
N HIS A 159 4.24 -5.80 -10.89
CA HIS A 159 3.08 -4.96 -11.15
C HIS A 159 1.75 -5.70 -10.98
N THR A 160 0.71 -4.91 -10.85
CA THR A 160 -0.70 -5.27 -10.94
C THR A 160 -1.39 -4.38 -11.94
N MET A 161 -2.64 -4.71 -12.24
CA MET A 161 -3.53 -3.86 -13.00
C MET A 161 -4.61 -3.28 -12.08
N GLU A 162 -5.07 -2.07 -12.37
CA GLU A 162 -6.28 -1.49 -11.77
C GLU A 162 -7.17 -0.95 -12.88
N LEU A 163 -8.41 -1.44 -12.97
CA LEU A 163 -9.44 -0.88 -13.83
C LEU A 163 -10.19 0.16 -13.01
N LEU A 164 -10.13 1.42 -13.43
CA LEU A 164 -10.90 2.50 -12.84
C LEU A 164 -12.06 2.86 -13.77
N SER A 165 -13.27 2.76 -13.23
CA SER A 165 -14.47 3.28 -13.86
C SER A 165 -14.73 4.71 -13.37
N TYR A 166 -15.25 5.58 -14.23
CA TYR A 166 -15.47 7.00 -13.92
C TYR A 166 -16.93 7.39 -14.02
N ARG A 167 -17.36 8.33 -13.18
CA ARG A 167 -18.73 8.83 -13.12
C ARG A 167 -18.98 9.91 -14.16
N GLN A 168 -20.23 10.09 -14.54
CA GLN A 168 -20.63 11.30 -15.25
C GLN A 168 -20.52 12.52 -14.32
N LYS A 169 -20.21 13.70 -14.88
CA LYS A 169 -20.03 14.94 -14.10
C LYS A 169 -21.25 15.29 -13.23
N SER A 170 -22.46 15.04 -13.74
CA SER A 170 -23.73 15.25 -13.03
C SER A 170 -23.87 14.42 -11.74
N LYS A 171 -23.06 13.37 -11.57
CA LYS A 171 -23.09 12.48 -10.40
C LYS A 171 -21.98 12.76 -9.40
N PHE A 172 -21.03 13.67 -9.68
CA PHE A 172 -19.96 13.99 -8.73
C PHE A 172 -20.54 14.49 -7.40
N GLY A 173 -19.91 14.15 -6.27
CA GLY A 173 -20.42 14.50 -4.94
C GLY A 173 -21.59 13.64 -4.43
N THR A 174 -22.37 12.99 -5.30
CA THR A 174 -23.50 12.16 -4.88
C THR A 174 -23.05 10.80 -4.34
N LYS A 175 -23.90 10.12 -3.57
CA LYS A 175 -23.60 8.77 -3.05
C LYS A 175 -23.53 7.76 -4.20
N ARG A 176 -22.46 6.95 -4.24
CA ARG A 176 -22.33 5.84 -5.20
C ARG A 176 -23.32 4.73 -4.86
N SER A 177 -23.95 4.17 -5.89
CA SER A 177 -24.85 3.02 -5.76
C SER A 177 -24.24 1.83 -6.47
N LEU A 178 -23.73 0.87 -5.70
CA LEU A 178 -23.15 -0.38 -6.20
C LEU A 178 -23.83 -1.54 -5.48
N SER A 179 -24.23 -2.57 -6.23
CA SER A 179 -24.82 -3.78 -5.65
C SER A 179 -23.73 -4.55 -4.89
N GLU A 180 -23.89 -4.60 -3.57
CA GLU A 180 -22.97 -5.30 -2.67
C GLU A 180 -22.81 -6.78 -3.04
N SER A 181 -23.92 -7.46 -3.33
CA SER A 181 -23.92 -8.86 -3.74
C SER A 181 -23.15 -9.08 -5.05
N SER A 182 -23.28 -8.17 -6.03
CA SER A 182 -22.53 -8.28 -7.28
C SER A 182 -21.02 -8.11 -7.08
N VAL A 183 -20.58 -7.25 -6.15
CA VAL A 183 -19.15 -7.08 -5.85
C VAL A 183 -18.60 -8.33 -5.14
N LYS A 184 -19.38 -8.91 -4.23
CA LYS A 184 -19.02 -10.15 -3.54
C LYS A 184 -18.89 -11.31 -4.54
N GLU A 185 -19.91 -11.50 -5.38
CA GLU A 185 -19.92 -12.55 -6.42
C GLU A 185 -18.75 -12.38 -7.40
N MET A 186 -18.49 -11.14 -7.85
CA MET A 186 -17.34 -10.82 -8.71
C MET A 186 -16.03 -11.24 -8.05
N GLN A 187 -15.81 -10.90 -6.77
CA GLN A 187 -14.59 -11.27 -6.07
C GLN A 187 -14.46 -12.79 -5.94
N GLU A 188 -15.53 -13.50 -5.59
CA GLU A 188 -15.53 -14.96 -5.44
C GLU A 188 -15.21 -15.67 -6.77
N LYS A 189 -15.80 -15.22 -7.88
CA LYS A 189 -15.59 -15.81 -9.21
C LYS A 189 -14.23 -15.51 -9.82
N THR A 190 -13.62 -14.39 -9.46
CA THR A 190 -12.35 -13.94 -10.05
C THR A 190 -11.16 -14.10 -9.11
N PHE A 191 -11.35 -14.64 -7.90
CA PHE A 191 -10.26 -15.02 -7.02
C PHE A 191 -9.46 -16.20 -7.63
N PRO A 192 -8.12 -16.23 -7.56
CA PRO A 192 -7.22 -15.29 -6.87
C PRO A 192 -6.76 -14.10 -7.73
N PHE A 193 -7.25 -13.97 -8.96
CA PHE A 193 -6.79 -12.99 -9.95
C PHE A 193 -7.25 -11.56 -9.68
N THR A 194 -8.32 -11.36 -8.89
CA THR A 194 -8.66 -10.05 -8.30
C THR A 194 -8.45 -10.04 -6.80
N PHE A 195 -8.24 -8.85 -6.23
CA PHE A 195 -7.98 -8.71 -4.80
C PHE A 195 -8.47 -7.38 -4.23
N ASN A 196 -8.70 -7.37 -2.91
CA ASN A 196 -9.14 -6.20 -2.14
C ASN A 196 -10.43 -5.56 -2.67
N SER A 197 -11.38 -6.38 -3.15
CA SER A 197 -12.64 -5.88 -3.71
C SER A 197 -13.77 -5.82 -2.68
N TYR A 198 -13.84 -6.83 -1.81
CA TYR A 198 -14.87 -6.97 -0.78
C TYR A 198 -14.30 -7.62 0.50
N ASP A 199 -14.61 -7.04 1.67
CA ASP A 199 -14.24 -7.61 2.97
C ASP A 199 -15.40 -8.45 3.54
N ASN A 200 -15.31 -9.78 3.36
CA ASN A 200 -16.30 -10.73 3.88
C ASN A 200 -16.47 -10.67 5.41
N LYS A 201 -15.43 -10.30 6.17
CA LYS A 201 -15.53 -10.25 7.64
C LYS A 201 -16.30 -9.03 8.12
N LYS A 202 -16.31 -7.96 7.32
CA LYS A 202 -16.98 -6.69 7.66
C LYS A 202 -18.22 -6.41 6.82
N ASN A 203 -18.55 -7.29 5.87
CA ASN A 203 -19.56 -7.06 4.84
C ASN A 203 -19.39 -5.67 4.20
N HIS A 204 -18.23 -5.43 3.58
CA HIS A 204 -17.86 -4.11 3.13
C HIS A 204 -17.28 -4.09 1.71
N VAL A 205 -17.91 -3.32 0.82
CA VAL A 205 -17.39 -2.99 -0.52
C VAL A 205 -16.16 -2.10 -0.41
N MET A 206 -15.04 -2.54 -0.98
CA MET A 206 -13.75 -1.83 -0.92
C MET A 206 -13.37 -1.12 -2.22
N ILE A 207 -13.99 -1.49 -3.35
CA ILE A 207 -13.68 -0.91 -4.67
C ILE A 207 -14.26 0.50 -4.89
N ALA A 208 -15.18 0.94 -4.02
CA ALA A 208 -15.91 2.21 -4.19
C ALA A 208 -15.35 3.28 -3.24
N PRO A 209 -14.79 4.38 -3.74
CA PRO A 209 -14.30 5.45 -2.87
C PRO A 209 -15.45 6.19 -2.18
N ARG A 210 -15.17 6.65 -0.97
CA ARG A 210 -16.05 7.55 -0.21
C ARG A 210 -15.58 8.98 -0.44
N GLY A 211 -16.35 9.81 -1.14
CA GLY A 211 -15.96 11.18 -1.44
C GLY A 211 -16.58 11.74 -2.73
N PRO A 212 -16.32 13.02 -3.02
CA PRO A 212 -16.85 13.72 -4.19
C PRO A 212 -16.09 13.41 -5.49
N ASP A 213 -15.07 12.54 -5.42
CA ASP A 213 -14.17 12.27 -6.53
C ASP A 213 -14.87 11.65 -7.76
N PRO A 214 -14.28 11.76 -8.96
CA PRO A 214 -14.85 11.22 -10.20
C PRO A 214 -14.85 9.70 -10.33
N VAL A 215 -14.13 8.94 -9.49
CA VAL A 215 -13.98 7.49 -9.67
C VAL A 215 -15.25 6.80 -9.23
N PHE A 216 -15.87 5.99 -10.08
CA PHE A 216 -17.04 5.21 -9.72
C PHE A 216 -16.65 3.99 -8.88
N TYR A 217 -15.77 3.14 -9.41
CA TYR A 217 -15.12 2.06 -8.68
C TYR A 217 -13.74 1.74 -9.27
N GLY A 218 -12.92 1.03 -8.51
CA GLY A 218 -11.62 0.51 -8.94
C GLY A 218 -11.43 -0.96 -8.61
N ILE A 219 -11.23 -1.81 -9.63
CA ILE A 219 -10.98 -3.26 -9.45
C ILE A 219 -9.49 -3.52 -9.66
N ARG A 220 -8.84 -4.20 -8.71
CA ARG A 220 -7.42 -4.56 -8.77
C ARG A 220 -7.23 -6.03 -9.05
N GLY A 221 -6.22 -6.35 -9.86
CA GLY A 221 -5.97 -7.72 -10.24
C GLY A 221 -4.65 -7.94 -10.96
N GLU A 222 -4.48 -9.19 -11.41
CA GLU A 222 -3.27 -9.68 -12.05
C GLU A 222 -3.13 -9.20 -13.50
N ASP A 223 -4.22 -9.26 -14.26
CA ASP A 223 -4.19 -9.06 -15.70
C ASP A 223 -5.38 -8.22 -16.21
N PRO A 224 -5.23 -7.59 -17.40
CA PRO A 224 -6.27 -6.73 -17.96
C PRO A 224 -7.59 -7.45 -18.27
N ASP A 225 -7.53 -8.68 -18.79
CA ASP A 225 -8.69 -9.37 -19.36
C ASP A 225 -9.64 -9.81 -18.23
N THR A 226 -9.08 -10.37 -17.15
CA THR A 226 -9.82 -10.65 -15.90
C THR A 226 -10.50 -9.40 -15.35
N LEU A 227 -9.84 -8.24 -15.37
CA LEU A 227 -10.42 -7.00 -14.84
C LEU A 227 -11.57 -6.46 -15.67
N ILE A 228 -11.50 -6.60 -16.99
CA ILE A 228 -12.59 -6.24 -17.89
C ILE A 228 -13.80 -7.15 -17.63
N ASP A 229 -13.59 -8.46 -17.49
CA ASP A 229 -14.68 -9.39 -17.19
C ASP A 229 -15.26 -9.18 -15.80
N ALA A 230 -14.41 -8.93 -14.80
CA ALA A 230 -14.83 -8.55 -13.45
C ALA A 230 -15.69 -7.27 -13.46
N SER A 231 -15.32 -6.27 -14.26
CA SER A 231 -16.05 -5.01 -14.40
C SER A 231 -17.47 -5.22 -14.95
N LYS A 232 -17.66 -6.18 -15.87
CA LYS A 232 -18.99 -6.53 -16.43
C LYS A 232 -19.93 -7.17 -15.39
N MET A 233 -19.37 -7.82 -14.36
CA MET A 233 -20.17 -8.46 -13.29
C MET A 233 -20.76 -7.43 -12.30
N ILE A 234 -20.20 -6.21 -12.24
CA ILE A 234 -20.64 -5.18 -11.31
C ILE A 234 -21.99 -4.60 -11.71
N LYS A 235 -22.98 -4.69 -10.81
CA LYS A 235 -24.33 -4.14 -11.02
C LYS A 235 -24.50 -2.80 -10.31
N SER A 236 -25.07 -1.83 -11.02
CA SER A 236 -25.28 -0.46 -10.57
C SER A 236 -26.46 0.20 -11.29
N ASN A 237 -27.17 1.09 -10.59
CA ASN A 237 -28.19 1.96 -11.20
C ASN A 237 -27.58 3.20 -11.87
N GLU A 238 -26.35 3.57 -11.51
CA GLU A 238 -25.60 4.63 -12.15
C GLU A 238 -24.84 4.09 -13.37
N LYS A 239 -25.03 4.75 -14.52
CA LYS A 239 -24.25 4.51 -15.73
C LYS A 239 -22.89 5.24 -15.64
N PRO A 240 -21.76 4.52 -15.69
CA PRO A 240 -20.46 5.17 -15.74
C PRO A 240 -20.26 5.96 -17.04
N GLN A 241 -19.36 6.95 -17.02
CA GLN A 241 -18.89 7.66 -18.19
C GLN A 241 -17.95 6.80 -19.06
N GLY A 242 -17.26 5.84 -18.44
CA GLY A 242 -16.26 5.03 -19.10
C GLY A 242 -15.34 4.33 -18.10
N TYR A 243 -14.29 3.70 -18.60
CA TYR A 243 -13.24 3.11 -17.78
C TYR A 243 -11.86 3.20 -18.44
N MET A 244 -10.82 3.01 -17.64
CA MET A 244 -9.46 2.88 -18.11
C MET A 244 -8.65 1.94 -17.20
N LEU A 245 -7.86 1.08 -17.83
CA LEU A 245 -6.88 0.22 -17.17
C LEU A 245 -5.57 0.95 -16.92
N PHE A 246 -5.04 0.78 -15.72
CA PHE A 246 -3.74 1.27 -15.31
C PHE A 246 -2.82 0.12 -14.95
N LYS A 247 -1.56 0.21 -15.36
CA LYS A 247 -0.49 -0.61 -14.79
C LYS A 247 -0.03 0.04 -13.49
N SER A 248 0.03 -0.73 -12.40
CA SER A 248 0.21 -0.18 -11.06
C SER A 248 1.17 -1.00 -10.20
N ASN A 249 1.77 -0.34 -9.20
CA ASN A 249 2.59 -0.98 -8.18
C ASN A 249 1.77 -1.35 -6.94
N GLN A 250 0.44 -1.22 -7.01
CA GLN A 250 -0.45 -1.63 -5.93
C GLN A 250 -0.34 -3.13 -5.68
N GLY A 251 -0.45 -3.55 -4.42
CA GLY A 251 -0.36 -4.96 -4.07
C GLY A 251 1.02 -5.60 -4.26
N THR A 252 2.11 -4.83 -4.40
CA THR A 252 3.47 -5.35 -4.60
C THR A 252 4.30 -5.40 -3.31
N GLY A 253 4.05 -4.47 -2.37
CA GLY A 253 4.88 -4.26 -1.18
C GLY A 253 6.05 -3.29 -1.37
N ALA A 254 6.15 -2.60 -2.52
CA ALA A 254 7.34 -1.85 -2.93
C ALA A 254 7.87 -0.79 -1.94
N HIS A 255 7.05 -0.24 -1.05
CA HIS A 255 7.50 0.72 -0.03
C HIS A 255 8.19 0.07 1.18
N LEU A 256 8.21 -1.26 1.25
CA LEU A 256 8.80 -2.05 2.33
C LEU A 256 9.98 -2.92 1.85
N ASP A 257 10.44 -2.75 0.61
CA ASP A 257 11.55 -3.52 0.05
C ASP A 257 12.91 -3.11 0.64
N ASN A 258 13.00 -1.93 1.24
CA ASN A 258 14.20 -1.47 1.93
C ASN A 258 14.21 -1.88 3.41
N GLU A 259 15.41 -2.03 3.95
CA GLU A 259 15.63 -2.10 5.39
C GLU A 259 15.78 -0.68 5.96
N LEU A 260 15.24 -0.46 7.15
CA LEU A 260 15.39 0.80 7.87
C LEU A 260 16.71 0.79 8.65
N ASP A 261 17.47 1.87 8.54
CA ASP A 261 18.64 2.07 9.40
C ASP A 261 18.19 2.44 10.81
N VAL A 262 18.41 1.51 11.74
CA VAL A 262 18.04 1.68 13.15
C VAL A 262 18.83 2.77 13.86
N ASN A 263 19.97 3.21 13.29
CA ASN A 263 20.75 4.33 13.80
C ASN A 263 20.21 5.69 13.33
N ASP A 264 19.44 5.72 12.24
CA ASP A 264 18.85 6.93 11.67
C ASP A 264 17.40 6.70 11.22
N LEU A 265 16.53 6.40 12.18
CA LEU A 265 15.10 6.12 11.94
C LEU A 265 14.32 7.39 11.56
N ARG A 266 14.49 7.95 10.37
CA ARG A 266 13.89 9.24 9.98
C ARG A 266 12.35 9.20 10.00
N PRO A 267 11.66 10.28 10.43
CA PRO A 267 10.21 10.34 10.37
C PRO A 267 9.70 10.16 8.94
N TYR A 268 8.60 9.43 8.81
CA TYR A 268 7.90 9.09 7.57
C TYR A 268 8.62 8.09 6.67
N ASP A 269 9.84 7.67 6.99
CA ASP A 269 10.48 6.61 6.25
C ASP A 269 9.71 5.29 6.44
N SER A 270 9.65 4.50 5.38
CA SER A 270 9.03 3.16 5.36
C SER A 270 10.10 2.12 5.11
N GLY A 271 9.88 0.91 5.60
CA GLY A 271 10.79 -0.21 5.36
C GLY A 271 10.57 -1.32 6.37
N THR A 272 11.55 -2.22 6.45
CA THR A 272 11.51 -3.36 7.38
C THR A 272 12.61 -3.30 8.42
N ILE A 273 12.33 -3.90 9.58
CA ILE A 273 13.28 -4.09 10.67
C ILE A 273 13.15 -5.54 11.14
N THR A 274 14.28 -6.22 11.24
CA THR A 274 14.40 -7.54 11.87
C THR A 274 15.04 -7.36 13.24
N GLY A 275 14.48 -8.00 14.26
CA GLY A 275 15.03 -7.93 15.61
C GLY A 275 14.33 -8.83 16.61
N ILE A 276 14.89 -8.88 17.81
CA ILE A 276 14.43 -9.73 18.90
C ILE A 276 13.54 -8.91 19.83
N ILE A 277 12.38 -9.44 20.23
CA ILE A 277 11.52 -8.76 21.21
C ILE A 277 12.29 -8.50 22.51
N SER A 278 12.37 -7.22 22.90
CA SER A 278 13.06 -6.75 24.11
C SER A 278 12.09 -6.35 25.21
N ARG A 279 10.86 -5.95 24.86
CA ARG A 279 9.77 -5.67 25.81
C ARG A 279 8.51 -6.38 25.38
N ASN A 280 7.85 -7.04 26.33
CA ASN A 280 6.59 -7.74 26.10
C ASN A 280 5.51 -6.78 25.55
N PRO A 281 4.59 -7.29 24.72
CA PRO A 281 3.48 -6.52 24.20
C PRO A 281 2.51 -6.07 25.30
N VAL A 282 2.08 -4.82 25.22
CA VAL A 282 1.08 -4.21 26.10
C VAL A 282 -0.05 -3.63 25.25
N MET A 283 -1.29 -3.91 25.66
CA MET A 283 -2.48 -3.33 25.04
C MET A 283 -2.80 -1.97 25.67
N ASN A 284 -2.86 -0.93 24.85
CA ASN A 284 -3.22 0.42 25.27
C ASN A 284 -4.71 0.71 25.07
N LEU A 285 -5.19 1.81 25.66
CA LEU A 285 -6.51 2.38 25.40
C LEU A 285 -6.75 2.50 23.88
N GLY A 286 -7.92 2.05 23.43
CA GLY A 286 -8.24 1.94 22.00
C GLY A 286 -7.84 0.62 21.34
N GLY A 287 -7.27 -0.33 22.09
CA GLY A 287 -6.96 -1.69 21.64
C GLY A 287 -5.73 -1.79 20.73
N HIS A 288 -4.82 -0.82 20.83
CA HIS A 288 -3.52 -0.85 20.13
C HIS A 288 -2.52 -1.67 20.93
N VAL A 289 -1.59 -2.35 20.25
CA VAL A 289 -0.55 -3.14 20.91
C VAL A 289 0.78 -2.46 20.69
N MET A 290 1.48 -2.14 21.78
CA MET A 290 2.85 -1.64 21.75
C MET A 290 3.80 -2.69 22.29
N PHE A 291 4.94 -2.84 21.64
CA PHE A 291 6.05 -3.68 22.08
C PHE A 291 7.37 -3.04 21.63
N SER A 292 8.49 -3.58 22.08
CA SER A 292 9.80 -3.15 21.60
C SER A 292 10.59 -4.34 21.09
N LEU A 293 11.35 -4.11 20.03
CA LEU A 293 12.36 -5.03 19.54
C LEU A 293 13.75 -4.39 19.63
N LYS A 294 14.77 -5.22 19.77
CA LYS A 294 16.17 -4.84 19.72
C LYS A 294 16.78 -5.30 18.41
N SER A 295 17.41 -4.39 17.69
CA SER A 295 18.13 -4.63 16.44
C SER A 295 19.41 -3.78 16.44
N ASN A 296 20.56 -4.38 16.11
CA ASN A 296 21.89 -3.74 16.20
C ASN A 296 22.11 -2.95 17.50
N ASN A 297 21.78 -3.56 18.65
CA ASN A 297 21.84 -2.94 19.97
C ASN A 297 20.98 -1.70 20.22
N LYS A 298 20.10 -1.32 19.28
CA LYS A 298 19.10 -0.26 19.44
C LYS A 298 17.74 -0.85 19.75
N GLU A 299 17.07 -0.30 20.75
CA GLU A 299 15.69 -0.64 21.09
C GLU A 299 14.73 0.27 20.32
N ILE A 300 13.71 -0.34 19.71
CA ILE A 300 12.80 0.33 18.79
C ILE A 300 11.37 -0.01 19.21
N THR A 301 10.58 1.03 19.46
CA THR A 301 9.17 0.87 19.81
C THR A 301 8.34 0.63 18.56
N CYS A 302 7.52 -0.41 18.58
CA CYS A 302 6.62 -0.80 17.52
C CYS A 302 5.17 -0.69 18.00
N ALA A 303 4.26 -0.28 17.11
CA ALA A 303 2.84 -0.20 17.39
C ALA A 303 2.02 -0.93 16.31
N ILE A 304 1.19 -1.86 16.73
CA ILE A 304 0.14 -2.48 15.92
C ILE A 304 -1.20 -1.81 16.29
N TYR A 305 -1.79 -1.09 15.34
CA TYR A 305 -3.05 -0.41 15.56
C TYR A 305 -4.25 -1.36 15.45
N LYS A 306 -5.29 -1.12 16.26
CA LYS A 306 -6.53 -1.93 16.29
C LYS A 306 -7.14 -2.18 14.91
N PRO A 307 -7.24 -1.19 14.00
CA PRO A 307 -7.84 -1.42 12.68
C PRO A 307 -7.14 -2.49 11.84
N THR A 308 -5.86 -2.79 12.10
CA THR A 308 -5.11 -3.82 11.37
C THR A 308 -5.69 -5.23 11.58
N GLY A 309 -6.32 -5.50 12.72
CA GLY A 309 -6.83 -6.83 13.06
C GLY A 309 -5.77 -7.87 13.43
N ILE A 310 -4.47 -7.50 13.49
CA ILE A 310 -3.38 -8.40 13.91
C ILE A 310 -2.89 -8.14 15.35
N THR A 311 -3.63 -7.34 16.12
CA THR A 311 -3.30 -7.03 17.52
C THR A 311 -3.24 -8.28 18.40
N ASN A 312 -4.15 -9.24 18.20
CA ASN A 312 -4.11 -10.51 18.91
C ASN A 312 -2.81 -11.29 18.63
N HIS A 313 -2.31 -11.26 17.39
CA HIS A 313 -1.01 -11.88 17.08
C HIS A 313 0.13 -11.15 17.79
N GLY A 314 0.13 -9.82 17.76
CA GLY A 314 1.07 -8.99 18.50
C GLY A 314 1.09 -9.26 20.00
N MET A 315 -0.07 -9.46 20.63
CA MET A 315 -0.18 -9.77 22.08
C MET A 315 0.39 -11.13 22.48
N ASN A 316 0.58 -12.06 21.54
CA ASN A 316 1.13 -13.38 21.82
C ASN A 316 2.67 -13.44 21.68
N LEU A 317 3.31 -12.34 21.30
CA LEU A 317 4.77 -12.21 21.29
C LEU A 317 5.32 -12.25 22.71
N ILE A 318 6.53 -12.80 22.88
CA ILE A 318 7.28 -12.75 24.14
C ILE A 318 8.70 -12.27 23.89
N ILE A 319 9.34 -11.79 24.97
CA ILE A 319 10.79 -11.50 24.97
C ILE A 319 11.57 -12.71 24.45
N GLY A 320 12.47 -12.45 23.51
CA GLY A 320 13.30 -13.47 22.85
C GLY A 320 12.77 -13.97 21.50
N ASP A 321 11.52 -13.68 21.12
CA ASP A 321 11.04 -14.00 19.77
C ASP A 321 11.81 -13.17 18.73
N LEU A 322 12.28 -13.81 17.65
CA LEU A 322 12.89 -13.14 16.50
C LEU A 322 11.83 -12.89 15.44
N ILE A 323 11.64 -11.62 15.10
CA ILE A 323 10.60 -11.20 14.17
C ILE A 323 11.12 -10.22 13.12
N LYS A 324 10.43 -10.15 11.99
CA LYS A 324 10.54 -9.08 11.00
C LYS A 324 9.23 -8.31 10.94
N VAL A 325 9.33 -6.99 11.06
CA VAL A 325 8.19 -6.08 10.96
C VAL A 325 8.43 -5.08 9.84
N GLY A 326 7.39 -4.79 9.07
CA GLY A 326 7.41 -3.72 8.07
C GLY A 326 6.44 -2.62 8.45
N GLY A 327 6.78 -1.38 8.17
CA GLY A 327 5.93 -0.25 8.51
C GLY A 327 6.53 1.11 8.23
N GLY A 328 5.83 2.16 8.68
CA GLY A 328 6.27 3.54 8.60
C GLY A 328 6.71 4.11 9.94
N ILE A 329 7.77 4.92 9.94
CA ILE A 329 8.23 5.62 11.14
C ILE A 329 7.35 6.83 11.41
N ARG A 330 6.65 6.82 12.53
CA ARG A 330 5.90 7.97 13.02
C ARG A 330 6.87 8.99 13.62
N LYS A 331 6.63 10.28 13.35
CA LYS A 331 7.32 11.39 14.02
C LYS A 331 7.16 11.27 15.54
N ALA A 332 8.24 11.56 16.27
CA ALA A 332 8.20 11.64 17.72
C ALA A 332 7.14 12.66 18.20
N SER A 333 6.58 12.39 19.37
CA SER A 333 5.58 13.20 20.05
C SER A 333 6.06 13.51 21.47
N LYS A 334 5.36 14.38 22.19
CA LYS A 334 5.68 14.69 23.60
C LYS A 334 5.82 13.43 24.47
N ASN A 335 5.01 12.40 24.22
CA ASN A 335 4.92 11.22 25.08
C ASN A 335 5.62 9.98 24.50
N TYR A 336 6.08 10.04 23.24
CA TYR A 336 6.63 8.88 22.56
C TYR A 336 7.80 9.29 21.66
N SER A 337 8.89 8.53 21.74
CA SER A 337 9.96 8.56 20.74
C SER A 337 9.43 8.16 19.36
N ARG A 338 10.32 8.03 18.36
CA ARG A 338 9.90 7.54 17.05
C ARG A 338 9.37 6.11 17.18
N VAL A 339 8.20 5.85 16.61
CA VAL A 339 7.50 4.56 16.68
C VAL A 339 7.37 3.99 15.28
N LEU A 340 7.65 2.70 15.12
CA LEU A 340 7.34 1.97 13.90
C LEU A 340 5.87 1.56 13.90
N ASN A 341 5.09 2.11 12.98
CA ASN A 341 3.70 1.74 12.77
C ASN A 341 3.65 0.46 11.92
N VAL A 342 3.41 -0.68 12.57
CA VAL A 342 3.50 -2.01 11.96
C VAL A 342 2.37 -2.24 10.96
N GLU A 343 2.74 -2.56 9.72
CA GLU A 343 1.87 -2.96 8.62
C GLU A 343 1.82 -4.48 8.43
N PHE A 344 2.88 -5.21 8.78
CA PHE A 344 2.87 -6.67 8.85
C PHE A 344 3.78 -7.17 9.97
N LEU A 345 3.48 -8.35 10.49
CA LEU A 345 4.31 -9.06 11.48
C LEU A 345 4.72 -10.42 10.90
N GLU A 346 6.00 -10.66 10.75
CA GLU A 346 6.55 -11.94 10.29
C GLU A 346 7.36 -12.59 11.40
N ILE A 347 6.97 -13.82 11.74
CA ILE A 347 7.62 -14.61 12.78
C ILE A 347 8.74 -15.44 12.14
N ILE A 348 9.98 -15.16 12.53
CA ILE A 348 11.16 -15.91 12.07
C ILE A 348 11.46 -17.04 13.04
N GLU A 349 11.54 -16.73 14.33
CA GLU A 349 11.80 -17.69 15.40
C GLU A 349 10.95 -17.40 16.63
N LEU A 350 10.44 -18.46 17.26
CA LEU A 350 9.65 -18.38 18.49
C LEU A 350 10.45 -18.99 19.63
N LYS A 351 10.56 -18.24 20.73
CA LYS A 351 11.14 -18.76 21.97
C LYS A 351 10.12 -19.68 22.64
N ARG A 352 10.59 -20.82 23.18
CA ARG A 352 9.77 -21.73 24.01
C ARG A 352 9.11 -20.99 25.16
N LEU A 353 7.79 -21.16 25.28
CA LEU A 353 7.01 -20.59 26.37
C LEU A 353 6.99 -21.58 27.52
N GLU A 354 7.73 -21.29 28.59
CA GLU A 354 7.86 -22.17 29.74
C GLU A 354 7.07 -21.62 30.93
N LYS A 355 6.37 -22.50 31.64
CA LYS A 355 5.68 -22.17 32.89
C LYS A 355 6.14 -23.08 34.01
N LYS A 356 6.44 -22.50 35.17
CA LYS A 356 6.65 -23.27 36.40
C LYS A 356 5.30 -23.77 36.92
N SER A 357 5.13 -25.08 36.95
CA SER A 357 3.92 -25.76 37.39
C SER A 357 4.23 -26.66 38.57
N ASN A 358 3.24 -26.92 39.42
CA ASN A 358 3.41 -27.94 40.46
C ASN A 358 3.56 -29.32 39.79
N PRO A 359 4.42 -30.19 40.31
CA PRO A 359 4.60 -31.54 39.78
C PRO A 359 3.28 -32.31 39.77
N ARG A 360 3.18 -33.27 38.85
CA ARG A 360 2.12 -34.28 38.88
C ARG A 360 2.65 -35.50 39.64
N CYS A 361 1.79 -36.11 40.44
CA CYS A 361 2.13 -37.35 41.13
C CYS A 361 2.28 -38.47 40.10
N ASN A 362 3.42 -39.18 40.10
CA ASN A 362 3.66 -40.26 39.13
C ASN A 362 2.68 -41.44 39.27
N ASP A 363 2.07 -41.64 40.44
CA ASP A 363 1.18 -42.79 40.67
C ASP A 363 -0.27 -42.53 40.26
N CYS A 364 -0.79 -41.34 40.58
CA CYS A 364 -2.21 -41.02 40.34
C CYS A 364 -2.42 -39.89 39.33
N ASN A 365 -1.34 -39.35 38.77
CA ASN A 365 -1.31 -38.26 37.78
C ASN A 365 -2.03 -36.96 38.21
N LYS A 366 -2.43 -36.84 39.48
CA LYS A 366 -3.03 -35.62 40.05
C LYS A 366 -1.95 -34.58 40.34
N GLN A 367 -2.31 -33.31 40.15
CA GLN A 367 -1.42 -32.20 40.44
C GLN A 367 -1.20 -32.04 41.95
N MET A 368 0.07 -31.96 42.37
CA MET A 368 0.45 -31.88 43.78
C MET A 368 0.19 -30.48 44.34
N LYS A 369 -0.19 -30.39 45.62
CA LYS A 369 -0.44 -29.11 46.31
C LYS A 369 0.82 -28.63 47.01
N SER A 370 1.02 -27.31 47.04
CA SER A 370 2.11 -26.68 47.80
C SER A 370 1.87 -26.85 49.30
N LYS A 371 2.89 -27.23 50.07
CA LYS A 371 2.80 -27.33 51.53
C LYS A 371 3.17 -26.06 52.27
N GLY A 372 3.84 -25.12 51.61
CA GLY A 372 4.25 -23.85 52.21
C GLY A 372 5.48 -23.31 51.51
N LYS A 373 5.90 -22.09 51.86
CA LYS A 373 7.14 -21.49 51.34
C LYS A 373 8.31 -22.42 51.68
N SER A 374 9.02 -22.90 50.67
CA SER A 374 10.16 -23.83 50.79
C SER A 374 9.88 -25.22 51.38
N GLN A 375 8.61 -25.63 51.53
CA GLN A 375 8.24 -26.95 52.06
C GLN A 375 7.90 -28.01 50.99
N GLY A 376 8.06 -27.66 49.70
CA GLY A 376 7.79 -28.57 48.58
C GLY A 376 6.30 -28.79 48.30
N PHE A 377 6.01 -29.89 47.60
CA PHE A 377 4.70 -30.27 47.09
C PHE A 377 4.34 -31.66 47.56
N GLU A 378 3.06 -31.91 47.84
CA GLU A 378 2.57 -33.23 48.26
C GLU A 378 1.32 -33.63 47.47
N CYS A 379 1.25 -34.90 47.12
CA CYS A 379 0.05 -35.48 46.54
C CYS A 379 -0.96 -35.79 47.66
N ILE A 380 -2.14 -35.16 47.62
CA ILE A 380 -3.21 -35.39 48.61
C ILE A 380 -3.68 -36.86 48.62
N ARG A 381 -3.60 -37.55 47.46
CA ARG A 381 -4.11 -38.92 47.33
C ARG A 381 -3.07 -39.98 47.74
N CYS A 382 -1.80 -39.74 47.43
CA CYS A 382 -0.73 -40.74 47.55
C CYS A 382 0.29 -40.42 48.65
N GLY A 383 0.25 -39.23 49.26
CA GLY A 383 1.22 -38.78 50.27
C GLY A 383 2.63 -38.50 49.77
N LYS A 384 2.96 -38.89 48.52
CA LYS A 384 4.26 -38.63 47.89
C LYS A 384 4.60 -37.13 47.88
N LYS A 385 5.88 -36.82 48.04
CA LYS A 385 6.41 -35.47 48.13
C LYS A 385 7.40 -35.19 47.01
N GLU A 386 7.37 -33.97 46.51
CA GLU A 386 8.30 -33.45 45.51
C GLU A 386 8.85 -32.11 45.98
N LYS A 387 10.14 -31.86 45.71
CA LYS A 387 10.80 -30.64 46.21
C LYS A 387 10.56 -29.44 45.30
N ASN A 388 10.60 -29.66 43.99
CA ASN A 388 10.69 -28.58 43.00
C ASN A 388 9.44 -28.51 42.12
N LYS A 389 9.17 -27.30 41.62
CA LYS A 389 8.25 -27.12 40.49
C LYS A 389 8.87 -27.72 39.24
N VAL A 390 8.03 -28.28 38.39
CA VAL A 390 8.42 -28.72 37.05
C VAL A 390 8.25 -27.58 36.06
N ILE A 391 9.14 -27.51 35.08
CA ILE A 391 8.99 -26.62 33.93
C ILE A 391 8.17 -27.36 32.89
N ILE A 392 7.02 -26.81 32.53
CA ILE A 392 6.21 -27.31 31.42
C ILE A 392 6.31 -26.35 30.24
N GLU A 393 6.46 -26.91 29.05
CA GLU A 393 6.37 -26.15 27.81
C GLU A 393 4.90 -25.96 27.43
N ILE A 394 4.53 -24.70 27.16
CA ILE A 394 3.20 -24.32 26.72
C ILE A 394 3.24 -24.10 25.20
N PRO A 395 2.34 -24.74 24.44
CA PRO A 395 2.22 -24.48 23.00
C PRO A 395 2.02 -22.99 22.71
N ARG A 396 2.79 -22.47 21.74
CA ARG A 396 2.67 -21.09 21.27
C ARG A 396 1.36 -20.93 20.49
N LYS A 397 0.70 -19.77 20.62
CA LYS A 397 -0.47 -19.38 19.80
C LYS A 397 -0.08 -18.71 18.46
N LEU A 398 1.21 -18.75 18.13
CA LEU A 398 1.80 -18.17 16.94
C LEU A 398 2.48 -19.28 16.14
N GLU A 399 2.50 -19.10 14.83
CA GLU A 399 3.18 -19.94 13.87
C GLU A 399 4.26 -19.13 13.15
N LYS A 400 5.28 -19.81 12.63
CA LYS A 400 6.34 -19.20 11.82
C LYS A 400 5.79 -18.81 10.44
N LYS A 401 5.13 -17.65 10.36
CA LYS A 401 4.56 -17.10 9.14
C LYS A 401 4.43 -15.58 9.19
N LYS A 402 4.05 -15.01 8.05
CA LYS A 402 3.71 -13.61 7.90
C LYS A 402 2.23 -13.36 8.17
N TYR A 403 1.95 -12.54 9.16
CA TYR A 403 0.62 -12.04 9.50
C TYR A 403 0.39 -10.68 8.84
N LEU A 404 -0.60 -10.65 7.96
CA LEU A 404 -1.06 -9.44 7.27
C LEU A 404 -2.30 -8.86 7.95
N PRO A 405 -2.56 -7.55 7.78
CA PRO A 405 -3.80 -6.94 8.24
C PRO A 405 -5.02 -7.60 7.62
N ILE A 406 -6.19 -7.37 8.21
CA ILE A 406 -7.45 -7.69 7.55
C ILE A 406 -7.61 -6.91 6.25
N LEU A 407 -8.41 -7.43 5.31
CA LEU A 407 -8.57 -6.87 3.96
C LEU A 407 -8.89 -5.36 3.98
N SER A 408 -9.90 -4.93 4.74
CA SER A 408 -10.27 -3.52 4.86
C SER A 408 -9.19 -2.59 5.45
N ALA A 409 -8.12 -3.15 6.04
CA ALA A 409 -6.98 -2.40 6.55
C ALA A 409 -5.76 -2.45 5.61
N HIS A 410 -5.84 -3.20 4.50
CA HIS A 410 -4.82 -3.15 3.47
C HIS A 410 -4.67 -1.74 2.92
N ARG A 411 -3.42 -1.29 2.83
CA ARG A 411 -3.04 -0.07 2.12
C ARG A 411 -2.92 -0.41 0.63
N HIS A 412 -2.88 0.62 -0.22
CA HIS A 412 -2.71 0.45 -1.66
C HIS A 412 -1.52 -0.45 -2.05
N LEU A 413 -0.39 -0.30 -1.35
CA LEU A 413 0.84 -1.06 -1.61
C LEU A 413 0.93 -2.38 -0.84
N THR A 414 0.01 -2.69 0.08
CA THR A 414 0.05 -3.94 0.86
C THR A 414 -0.08 -5.13 -0.08
N ARG A 415 0.94 -6.00 -0.13
CA ARG A 415 0.91 -7.25 -0.91
C ARG A 415 -0.08 -8.25 -0.30
N PRO A 416 -1.21 -8.57 -0.98
CA PRO A 416 -2.19 -9.52 -0.47
C PRO A 416 -1.60 -10.93 -0.32
N ALA A 417 -2.23 -11.74 0.54
CA ALA A 417 -1.79 -13.10 0.80
C ALA A 417 -1.70 -13.96 -0.48
N GLN A 418 -2.69 -13.85 -1.39
CA GLN A 418 -2.69 -14.62 -2.64
C GLN A 418 -1.52 -14.25 -3.58
N ARG A 419 -0.91 -13.07 -3.41
CA ARG A 419 0.21 -12.60 -4.24
C ARG A 419 1.59 -12.88 -3.66
N GLN A 420 1.72 -13.56 -2.51
CA GLN A 420 3.03 -13.77 -1.88
C GLN A 420 4.00 -14.59 -2.76
N ARG A 421 3.49 -15.38 -3.72
CA ARG A 421 4.28 -16.21 -4.64
C ARG A 421 4.16 -15.79 -6.12
N ILE A 422 3.53 -14.65 -6.39
CA ILE A 422 3.27 -14.16 -7.75
C ILE A 422 4.05 -12.88 -7.96
N GLN A 423 4.79 -12.78 -9.05
CA GLN A 423 5.50 -11.57 -9.47
C GLN A 423 5.38 -11.39 -10.98
N ASN A 424 4.83 -10.25 -11.40
CA ASN A 424 4.62 -9.94 -12.81
C ASN A 424 5.78 -9.06 -13.32
N LYS A 425 6.67 -9.65 -14.13
CA LYS A 425 7.86 -8.94 -14.68
C LYS A 425 7.64 -8.32 -16.06
N LYS A 426 6.69 -8.84 -16.84
CA LYS A 426 6.39 -8.37 -18.20
C LYS A 426 4.90 -8.03 -18.30
N SER A 427 4.58 -6.92 -18.96
CA SER A 427 3.21 -6.59 -19.39
C SER A 427 3.17 -6.61 -20.92
N GLN A 428 2.27 -7.41 -21.49
CA GLN A 428 2.00 -7.35 -22.92
C GLN A 428 0.93 -6.29 -23.17
N PHE A 429 1.36 -5.05 -23.39
CA PHE A 429 0.47 -3.99 -23.85
C PHE A 429 0.17 -4.22 -25.33
N LYS A 430 -1.12 -4.12 -25.67
CA LYS A 430 -1.61 -4.14 -27.06
C LYS A 430 -2.69 -3.07 -27.14
N ASP A 431 -2.50 -2.07 -27.98
CA ASP A 431 -3.46 -0.96 -28.08
C ASP A 431 -4.83 -1.40 -28.64
N SER A 432 -4.88 -2.57 -29.32
CA SER A 432 -6.11 -3.20 -29.78
C SER A 432 -6.97 -3.80 -28.65
N ARG A 433 -6.41 -4.02 -27.46
CA ARG A 433 -7.17 -4.48 -26.29
C ARG A 433 -8.10 -3.34 -25.83
N PRO A 434 -9.33 -3.60 -25.36
CA PRO A 434 -10.23 -2.56 -24.84
C PRO A 434 -9.77 -2.07 -23.46
N TRP A 435 -8.63 -1.37 -23.40
CA TRP A 435 -8.03 -0.87 -22.17
C TRP A 435 -8.55 0.51 -21.74
N PHE A 436 -9.20 1.21 -22.65
CA PHE A 436 -9.83 2.51 -22.46
C PHE A 436 -11.18 2.51 -23.20
N PHE A 437 -12.22 3.02 -22.56
CA PHE A 437 -13.54 3.11 -23.17
C PHE A 437 -14.29 4.34 -22.65
N VAL A 438 -14.97 5.04 -23.56
CA VAL A 438 -15.94 6.10 -23.26
C VAL A 438 -17.31 5.55 -23.64
N PHE A 439 -18.22 5.44 -22.67
CA PHE A 439 -19.59 5.01 -22.98
C PHE A 439 -20.33 6.15 -23.68
N ASN A 440 -20.93 5.85 -24.83
CA ASN A 440 -21.90 6.75 -25.44
C ASN A 440 -23.13 6.82 -24.52
N ASN A 441 -23.56 8.03 -24.18
CA ASN A 441 -24.69 8.25 -23.28
C ASN A 441 -26.02 7.96 -23.95
#